data_AF-A0A8H6U3N5-F1
#
_entry.id   AF-A0A8H6U3N5-F1
#
_cell.length_a   1.000
_cell.length_b   1.000
_cell.length_c   1.000
_cell.angle_alpha   90.00
_cell.angle_beta   90.00
_cell.angle_gamma   90.00
#
_symmetry.space_group_name_H-M   'P 1'
#
loop_
_entity.id
_entity.type
_entity.pdbx_description
1 polymer ?
#
loop_
_entity_poly.entity_id
_entity_poly.type
_entity_poly.pdbx_seq_one_letter_code
_entity_poly.pdbx_strand_id
1 'polypeptide(L)'
;MVRQSRTLFFALLSAVAAIIVPRQTNDGVHLAITPACGKLGGNFTNVNAGIVTSGIKTLVAFGGFVHLRRTQRWGSPTASRGRVTDGPVWAEDVASDLGATIKDYAVAGAVVNVTLWPSKAGQSDFLHQAALFLSQNNVLDPTTTLYAVFFGINDFSATATDGNHLPQAAADLLNQIQQLSAPPTNATNILVVDDYGFGTHAAIGDAWKQAVFAGLSTLRTQGLNVAFVDFAPLWDGVLGPTPGFAAFGYENPGNCIPNAQQTDLSGECATPLNSFYWLPSHPSKETHRIMADYVNLVLANCIA
;
A
#
# COMPACT_ATOMS: atom_id res chain seq x y z
N MET A 1 -37.40 34.97 -60.30
CA MET A 1 -37.64 34.44 -58.94
C MET A 1 -36.92 33.11 -58.80
N VAL A 2 -35.78 33.09 -58.11
CA VAL A 2 -35.05 31.86 -57.77
C VAL A 2 -34.69 31.96 -56.29
N ARG A 3 -35.27 31.09 -55.47
CA ARG A 3 -34.99 30.95 -54.03
C ARG A 3 -33.68 30.18 -53.86
N GLN A 4 -32.64 30.81 -53.32
CA GLN A 4 -31.47 30.10 -52.82
C GLN A 4 -31.72 29.64 -51.38
N SER A 5 -31.68 28.33 -51.19
CA SER A 5 -31.78 27.66 -49.88
C SER A 5 -30.42 27.76 -49.18
N ARG A 6 -30.39 28.29 -47.94
CA ARG A 6 -29.19 28.30 -47.09
C ARG A 6 -29.20 27.05 -46.22
N THR A 7 -28.32 26.11 -46.51
CA THR A 7 -28.02 24.95 -45.65
C THR A 7 -27.02 25.39 -44.57
N LEU A 8 -27.43 25.39 -43.29
CA LEU A 8 -26.50 25.55 -42.17
C LEU A 8 -25.75 24.22 -41.95
N PHE A 9 -24.42 24.26 -42.04
CA PHE A 9 -23.55 23.20 -41.53
C PHE A 9 -23.30 23.44 -40.03
N PHE A 10 -23.82 22.56 -39.18
CA PHE A 10 -23.37 22.46 -37.78
C PHE A 10 -22.08 21.65 -37.74
N ALA A 11 -20.96 22.29 -37.41
CA ALA A 11 -19.72 21.61 -37.08
C ALA A 11 -19.83 21.07 -35.64
N LEU A 12 -19.93 19.75 -35.49
CA LEU A 12 -19.70 19.10 -34.20
C LEU A 12 -18.20 19.17 -33.88
N LEU A 13 -17.83 20.01 -32.92
CA LEU A 13 -16.55 19.92 -32.24
C LEU A 13 -16.58 18.73 -31.28
N SER A 14 -16.00 17.62 -31.70
CA SER A 14 -15.67 16.50 -30.81
C SER A 14 -14.55 16.96 -29.87
N ALA A 15 -14.89 17.25 -28.61
CA ALA A 15 -13.91 17.40 -27.55
C ALA A 15 -13.29 16.03 -27.26
N VAL A 16 -12.13 15.77 -27.84
CA VAL A 16 -11.28 14.64 -27.40
C VAL A 16 -10.76 15.03 -26.03
N ALA A 17 -11.29 14.41 -24.97
CA ALA A 17 -10.67 14.46 -23.66
C ALA A 17 -9.29 13.82 -23.80
N ALA A 18 -8.24 14.65 -23.79
CA ALA A 18 -6.88 14.17 -23.70
C ALA A 18 -6.74 13.47 -22.35
N ILE A 19 -6.69 12.13 -22.37
CA ILE A 19 -6.18 11.36 -21.25
C ILE A 19 -4.74 11.86 -21.07
N ILE A 20 -4.49 12.58 -19.98
CA ILE A 20 -3.14 12.90 -19.55
C ILE A 20 -2.54 11.55 -19.17
N VAL A 21 -1.84 10.92 -20.10
CA VAL A 21 -0.94 9.80 -19.79
C VAL A 21 0.13 10.41 -18.90
N PRO A 22 0.26 9.99 -17.63
CA PRO A 22 1.37 10.46 -16.80
C PRO A 22 2.66 10.17 -17.57
N ARG A 23 3.55 11.16 -17.59
CA ARG A 23 4.93 11.01 -18.06
C ARG A 23 5.45 9.65 -17.55
N GLN A 24 6.00 8.79 -18.40
CA GLN A 24 6.56 7.50 -17.95
C GLN A 24 7.64 7.77 -16.89
N THR A 25 7.25 7.76 -15.62
CA THR A 25 8.10 8.00 -14.45
C THR A 25 8.60 6.70 -13.83
N ASN A 26 8.20 5.57 -14.40
CA ASN A 26 8.34 4.25 -13.80
C ASN A 26 9.30 3.35 -14.60
N ASP A 27 10.23 3.92 -15.35
CA ASP A 27 11.27 3.18 -16.09
C ASP A 27 10.72 2.03 -16.99
N GLY A 28 9.50 2.19 -17.51
CA GLY A 28 8.78 1.22 -18.34
C GLY A 28 7.89 0.23 -17.58
N VAL A 29 8.01 0.15 -16.25
CA VAL A 29 7.18 -0.66 -15.36
C VAL A 29 5.79 -0.01 -15.19
N HIS A 30 4.74 -0.81 -15.28
CA HIS A 30 3.34 -0.34 -15.20
C HIS A 30 2.39 -1.47 -14.78
N LEU A 31 1.21 -1.10 -14.31
CA LEU A 31 0.16 -2.09 -14.04
C LEU A 31 -0.32 -2.77 -15.33
N ALA A 32 -0.28 -4.10 -15.33
CA ALA A 32 -0.87 -4.95 -16.37
C ALA A 32 -2.22 -5.57 -15.96
N ILE A 33 -2.70 -5.25 -14.75
CA ILE A 33 -3.98 -5.69 -14.19
C ILE A 33 -4.74 -4.49 -13.62
N THR A 34 -6.05 -4.65 -13.45
CA THR A 34 -6.90 -3.69 -12.73
C THR A 34 -7.41 -4.37 -11.46
N PRO A 35 -7.53 -3.65 -10.33
CA PRO A 35 -8.08 -4.23 -9.10
C PRO A 35 -9.49 -4.79 -9.32
N ALA A 36 -9.73 -6.01 -8.83
CA ALA A 36 -11.08 -6.56 -8.77
C ALA A 36 -11.83 -5.90 -7.60
N CYS A 37 -12.79 -5.04 -7.93
CA CYS A 37 -13.62 -4.35 -6.94
C CYS A 37 -14.76 -5.25 -6.44
N GLY A 38 -15.07 -5.15 -5.16
CA GLY A 38 -16.24 -5.79 -4.57
C GLY A 38 -16.97 -4.87 -3.60
N LYS A 39 -17.76 -5.47 -2.70
CA LYS A 39 -18.55 -4.74 -1.71
C LYS A 39 -17.98 -4.92 -0.32
N LEU A 40 -18.10 -3.89 0.51
CA LEU A 40 -17.85 -4.02 1.93
C LEU A 40 -18.94 -4.88 2.58
N GLY A 41 -18.54 -5.85 3.40
CA GLY A 41 -19.42 -6.86 3.98
C GLY A 41 -19.50 -8.11 3.12
N GLY A 42 -18.94 -9.22 3.62
CA GLY A 42 -18.77 -10.47 2.88
C GLY A 42 -17.30 -10.91 2.87
N ASN A 43 -16.89 -11.61 1.80
CA ASN A 43 -15.50 -12.00 1.60
C ASN A 43 -14.63 -10.76 1.32
N PHE A 44 -13.37 -10.80 1.78
CA PHE A 44 -12.42 -9.72 1.51
C PHE A 44 -12.26 -9.47 0.00
N THR A 45 -12.14 -8.20 -0.36
CA THR A 45 -12.04 -7.72 -1.75
C THR A 45 -11.54 -6.28 -1.74
N ASN A 46 -11.09 -5.77 -2.89
CA ASN A 46 -10.72 -4.36 -2.98
C ASN A 46 -11.97 -3.49 -2.87
N VAL A 47 -11.94 -2.50 -1.98
CA VAL A 47 -13.07 -1.60 -1.74
C VAL A 47 -12.62 -0.25 -1.21
N ASN A 48 -13.35 0.80 -1.60
CA ASN A 48 -13.33 2.12 -1.01
C ASN A 48 -14.76 2.49 -0.58
N ALA A 49 -15.03 2.48 0.72
CA ALA A 49 -16.32 2.77 1.31
C ALA A 49 -16.34 4.16 1.99
N GLY A 50 -16.01 5.20 1.22
CA GLY A 50 -16.26 6.61 1.60
C GLY A 50 -15.04 7.53 1.61
N ILE A 51 -13.84 7.05 1.27
CA ILE A 51 -12.64 7.91 1.21
C ILE A 51 -12.70 8.77 -0.06
N VAL A 52 -12.69 10.09 0.13
CA VAL A 52 -12.65 11.07 -0.97
C VAL A 52 -11.23 11.62 -1.10
N THR A 53 -10.51 11.19 -2.13
CA THR A 53 -9.07 11.47 -2.29
C THR A 53 -8.75 12.92 -2.62
N SER A 54 -9.63 13.63 -3.33
CA SER A 54 -9.40 15.02 -3.77
C SER A 54 -9.24 16.04 -2.64
N GLY A 55 -9.68 15.70 -1.42
CA GLY A 55 -9.56 16.55 -0.24
C GLY A 55 -8.39 16.20 0.69
N ILE A 56 -7.67 15.10 0.44
CA ILE A 56 -6.61 14.64 1.33
C ILE A 56 -5.38 15.54 1.22
N LYS A 57 -4.90 16.04 2.36
CA LYS A 57 -3.73 16.92 2.50
C LYS A 57 -2.61 16.29 3.31
N THR A 58 -2.94 15.29 4.12
CA THR A 58 -1.98 14.57 4.96
C THR A 58 -2.22 13.07 4.87
N LEU A 59 -1.15 12.31 4.66
CA LEU A 59 -1.13 10.85 4.79
C LEU A 59 -0.30 10.50 6.03
N VAL A 60 -0.87 9.75 6.96
CA VAL A 60 -0.17 9.18 8.12
C VAL A 60 0.00 7.68 7.87
N ALA A 61 1.24 7.20 7.77
CA ALA A 61 1.53 5.81 7.44
C ALA A 61 2.04 5.03 8.66
N PHE A 62 1.48 3.84 8.87
CA PHE A 62 1.94 2.85 9.85
C PHE A 62 2.21 1.52 9.13
N GLY A 63 3.24 0.79 9.54
CA GLY A 63 3.53 -0.49 8.90
C GLY A 63 4.86 -1.13 9.23
N GLY A 64 5.08 -2.28 8.58
CA GLY A 64 6.17 -3.21 8.88
C GLY A 64 7.28 -3.36 7.83
N PHE A 65 7.22 -2.64 6.70
CA PHE A 65 7.90 -3.12 5.50
C PHE A 65 8.65 -2.08 4.65
N VAL A 66 8.68 -0.82 5.09
CA VAL A 66 9.09 0.30 4.20
C VAL A 66 10.37 1.03 4.62
N HIS A 67 10.61 1.23 5.92
CA HIS A 67 11.73 2.06 6.41
C HIS A 67 12.59 1.36 7.44
N LEU A 68 13.92 1.45 7.32
CA LEU A 68 14.82 0.95 8.34
C LEU A 68 14.64 1.68 9.67
N ARG A 69 15.00 0.99 10.75
CA ARG A 69 15.20 1.65 12.04
C ARG A 69 16.27 2.73 11.91
N ARG A 70 16.14 3.86 12.63
CA ARG A 70 17.14 4.96 12.65
C ARG A 70 18.57 4.51 12.98
N THR A 71 18.75 3.35 13.62
CA THR A 71 20.04 2.74 13.97
C THR A 71 20.62 1.83 12.89
N GLN A 72 19.81 1.39 11.92
CA GLN A 72 20.25 0.63 10.75
C GLN A 72 20.53 1.63 9.61
N ARG A 73 21.81 1.87 9.35
CA ARG A 73 22.24 2.47 8.09
C ARG A 73 22.71 1.33 7.21
N TRP A 74 21.99 1.04 6.12
CA TRP A 74 22.64 0.38 5.00
C TRP A 74 23.70 1.37 4.49
N GLY A 75 24.95 0.93 4.42
CA GLY A 75 26.07 1.74 3.92
C GLY A 75 26.00 2.03 2.43
N SER A 76 24.93 1.62 1.75
CA SER A 76 24.75 1.81 0.32
C SER A 76 24.26 3.23 -0.01
N PRO A 77 24.89 3.91 -0.99
CA PRO A 77 24.34 5.12 -1.61
C PRO A 77 22.92 4.97 -2.19
N THR A 78 22.48 3.74 -2.46
CA THR A 78 21.17 3.42 -3.07
C THR A 78 20.08 3.01 -2.08
N ALA A 79 20.42 2.70 -0.81
CA ALA A 79 19.39 2.62 0.23
C ALA A 79 18.89 4.05 0.46
N SER A 80 17.81 4.40 -0.22
CA SER A 80 17.41 5.77 -0.55
C SER A 80 17.05 6.57 0.71
N ARG A 81 18.02 7.06 1.48
CA ARG A 81 17.79 7.80 2.75
C ARG A 81 17.12 6.97 3.86
N GLY A 82 17.43 5.68 3.94
CA GLY A 82 16.98 4.80 5.03
C GLY A 82 15.76 3.93 4.72
N ARG A 83 15.38 3.77 3.45
CA ARG A 83 14.37 2.80 3.01
C ARG A 83 14.99 1.40 2.82
N VAL A 84 14.13 0.38 2.81
CA VAL A 84 14.50 -1.01 2.46
C VAL A 84 14.24 -1.30 0.97
N THR A 85 14.51 -0.31 0.11
CA THR A 85 14.32 -0.36 -1.34
C THR A 85 15.31 0.63 -2.00
N ASP A 86 15.36 0.69 -3.33
CA ASP A 86 16.22 1.55 -4.14
C ASP A 86 15.62 2.94 -4.45
N GLY A 87 14.44 3.26 -3.92
CA GLY A 87 13.73 4.53 -4.19
C GLY A 87 12.59 4.84 -3.20
N PRO A 88 11.60 5.64 -3.60
CA PRO A 88 10.40 5.88 -2.79
C PRO A 88 9.63 4.58 -2.51
N VAL A 89 8.92 4.56 -1.37
CA VAL A 89 7.96 3.49 -1.07
C VAL A 89 6.54 3.88 -1.49
N TRP A 90 5.66 2.88 -1.64
CA TRP A 90 4.30 3.08 -2.17
C TRP A 90 3.52 4.20 -1.46
N ALA A 91 3.67 4.35 -0.14
CA ALA A 91 2.95 5.38 0.63
C ALA A 91 3.44 6.79 0.30
N GLU A 92 4.73 6.96 -0.02
CA GLU A 92 5.29 8.24 -0.48
C GLU A 92 4.74 8.59 -1.87
N ASP A 93 4.63 7.60 -2.76
CA ASP A 93 4.04 7.79 -4.09
C ASP A 93 2.55 8.10 -4.02
N VAL A 94 1.77 7.40 -3.19
CA VAL A 94 0.36 7.74 -2.95
C VAL A 94 0.25 9.17 -2.40
N ALA A 95 1.05 9.55 -1.41
CA ALA A 95 1.03 10.91 -0.88
C ALA A 95 1.38 11.95 -1.96
N SER A 96 2.40 11.67 -2.78
CA SER A 96 2.81 12.53 -3.89
C SER A 96 1.70 12.70 -4.92
N ASP A 97 1.04 11.63 -5.33
CA ASP A 97 -0.05 11.64 -6.31
C ASP A 97 -1.28 12.41 -5.80
N LEU A 98 -1.54 12.36 -4.49
CA LEU A 98 -2.59 13.14 -3.83
C LEU A 98 -2.20 14.62 -3.60
N GLY A 99 -0.93 14.99 -3.82
CA GLY A 99 -0.41 16.30 -3.42
C GLY A 99 -0.41 16.50 -1.90
N ALA A 100 -0.36 15.40 -1.13
CA ALA A 100 -0.41 15.38 0.32
C ALA A 100 0.98 15.37 0.95
N THR A 101 1.07 15.88 2.18
CA THR A 101 2.26 15.67 3.03
C THR A 101 2.19 14.30 3.68
N ILE A 102 3.34 13.65 3.89
CA ILE A 102 3.40 12.35 4.57
C ILE A 102 4.02 12.46 5.96
N LYS A 103 3.41 11.79 6.93
CA LYS A 103 3.96 11.48 8.25
C LYS A 103 4.12 9.97 8.37
N ASP A 104 5.35 9.49 8.17
CA ASP A 104 5.63 8.06 8.15
C ASP A 104 6.16 7.57 9.51
N TYR A 105 5.43 6.64 10.13
CA TYR A 105 5.79 5.95 11.36
C TYR A 105 6.15 4.48 11.14
N ALA A 106 6.07 4.00 9.90
CA ALA A 106 6.33 2.61 9.58
C ALA A 106 7.79 2.25 9.82
N VAL A 107 8.02 1.02 10.30
CA VAL A 107 9.34 0.50 10.64
C VAL A 107 9.46 -0.93 10.11
N ALA A 108 10.52 -1.20 9.37
CA ALA A 108 10.83 -2.49 8.80
C ALA A 108 10.93 -3.57 9.90
N GLY A 109 10.36 -4.73 9.60
CA GLY A 109 10.26 -5.85 10.54
C GLY A 109 9.16 -5.70 11.58
N ALA A 110 8.39 -4.60 11.58
CA ALA A 110 7.33 -4.43 12.57
C ALA A 110 6.17 -5.40 12.34
N VAL A 111 5.70 -5.94 13.44
CA VAL A 111 4.49 -6.77 13.57
C VAL A 111 3.35 -5.91 14.13
N VAL A 112 2.14 -6.43 14.22
CA VAL A 112 1.05 -5.65 14.84
C VAL A 112 1.28 -5.43 16.33
N ASN A 113 1.67 -6.49 17.04
CA ASN A 113 1.93 -6.48 18.48
C ASN A 113 3.08 -7.43 18.80
N VAL A 114 4.23 -6.91 19.25
CA VAL A 114 5.41 -7.73 19.53
C VAL A 114 5.19 -8.76 20.63
N THR A 115 4.22 -8.55 21.54
CA THR A 115 3.97 -9.50 22.64
C THR A 115 3.38 -10.82 22.16
N LEU A 116 2.82 -10.86 20.96
CA LEU A 116 2.30 -12.07 20.32
C LEU A 116 3.41 -12.91 19.65
N TRP A 117 4.59 -12.32 19.43
CA TRP A 117 5.63 -12.89 18.59
C TRP A 117 6.98 -12.87 19.31
N PRO A 118 7.27 -13.84 20.20
CA PRO A 118 8.54 -13.91 20.92
C PRO A 118 9.78 -13.81 20.02
N SER A 119 9.73 -14.40 18.81
CA SER A 119 10.81 -14.30 17.81
C SER A 119 11.05 -12.87 17.29
N LYS A 120 10.10 -11.96 17.51
CA LYS A 120 10.11 -10.55 17.09
C LYS A 120 10.17 -9.57 18.26
N ALA A 121 10.42 -10.03 19.50
CA ALA A 121 10.40 -9.19 20.71
C ALA A 121 11.31 -7.94 20.65
N GLY A 122 12.38 -7.97 19.84
CA GLY A 122 13.27 -6.83 19.64
C GLY A 122 12.82 -5.83 18.56
N GLN A 123 11.74 -6.08 17.83
CA GLN A 123 11.25 -5.26 16.73
C GLN A 123 10.33 -4.13 17.20
N SER A 124 9.92 -3.24 16.28
CA SER A 124 8.82 -2.30 16.53
C SER A 124 7.49 -3.00 16.31
N ASP A 125 6.38 -2.38 16.72
CA ASP A 125 5.03 -2.82 16.34
C ASP A 125 4.06 -1.66 16.11
N PHE A 126 2.83 -1.96 15.68
CA PHE A 126 1.80 -0.95 15.47
C PHE A 126 1.46 -0.20 16.75
N LEU A 127 1.36 -0.91 17.88
CA LEU A 127 1.06 -0.30 19.20
C LEU A 127 2.08 0.80 19.54
N HIS A 128 3.37 0.53 19.36
CA HIS A 128 4.42 1.52 19.58
C HIS A 128 4.36 2.67 18.57
N GLN A 129 4.14 2.38 17.28
CA GLN A 129 4.06 3.41 16.25
C GLN A 129 2.88 4.37 16.48
N ALA A 130 1.71 3.83 16.84
CA ALA A 130 0.52 4.60 17.18
C ALA A 130 0.73 5.40 18.47
N ALA A 131 1.32 4.80 19.51
CA ALA A 131 1.66 5.51 20.75
C ALA A 131 2.62 6.67 20.50
N LEU A 132 3.63 6.48 19.64
CA LEU A 132 4.55 7.56 19.24
C LEU A 132 3.80 8.69 18.53
N PHE A 133 2.96 8.37 17.54
CA PHE A 133 2.13 9.36 16.84
C PHE A 133 1.24 10.15 17.82
N LEU A 134 0.56 9.47 18.73
CA LEU A 134 -0.31 10.09 19.74
C LEU A 134 0.48 10.98 20.71
N SER A 135 1.67 10.56 21.13
CA SER A 135 2.54 11.32 22.06
C SER A 135 3.02 12.66 21.50
N GLN A 136 3.01 12.81 20.17
CA GLN A 136 3.45 14.03 19.49
C GLN A 136 2.37 15.11 19.43
N ASN A 137 1.15 14.84 19.92
CA ASN A 137 0.03 15.78 19.98
C ASN A 137 -0.21 16.50 18.64
N ASN A 138 -0.16 15.73 17.55
CA ASN A 138 -0.38 16.26 16.21
C ASN A 138 -1.79 16.89 16.13
N VAL A 139 -1.89 18.11 15.58
CA VAL A 139 -3.17 18.75 15.25
C VAL A 139 -3.41 18.56 13.76
N LEU A 140 -4.14 17.49 13.43
CA LEU A 140 -4.51 17.16 12.06
C LEU A 140 -6.02 17.32 11.88
N ASP A 141 -6.43 17.78 10.70
CA ASP A 141 -7.84 17.84 10.33
C ASP A 141 -8.30 16.44 9.94
N PRO A 142 -9.24 15.82 10.68
CA PRO A 142 -9.68 14.46 10.41
C PRO A 142 -10.32 14.26 9.03
N THR A 143 -10.87 15.32 8.44
CA THR A 143 -11.56 15.26 7.14
C THR A 143 -10.60 15.29 5.96
N THR A 144 -9.38 15.81 6.16
CA THR A 144 -8.33 15.93 5.13
C THR A 144 -7.10 15.06 5.44
N THR A 145 -7.20 14.17 6.43
CA THR A 145 -6.13 13.23 6.80
C THR A 145 -6.53 11.80 6.47
N LEU A 146 -5.65 11.09 5.78
CA LEU A 146 -5.73 9.66 5.48
C LEU A 146 -4.75 8.88 6.37
N TYR A 147 -5.24 7.88 7.09
CA TYR A 147 -4.42 6.99 7.90
C TYR A 147 -4.25 5.66 7.16
N ALA A 148 -3.03 5.37 6.72
CA ALA A 148 -2.67 4.17 6.00
C ALA A 148 -2.03 3.15 6.96
N VAL A 149 -2.52 1.91 6.95
CA VAL A 149 -2.07 0.81 7.82
C VAL A 149 -1.64 -0.37 6.95
N PHE A 150 -0.38 -0.79 7.05
CA PHE A 150 0.19 -1.91 6.27
C PHE A 150 1.00 -2.87 7.15
N PHE A 151 0.32 -3.88 7.68
CA PHE A 151 0.85 -4.94 8.55
C PHE A 151 0.38 -6.32 8.07
N GLY A 152 0.91 -7.40 8.65
CA GLY A 152 0.54 -8.78 8.35
C GLY A 152 1.68 -9.62 7.79
N ILE A 153 2.59 -9.05 7.00
CA ILE A 153 3.76 -9.77 6.43
C ILE A 153 4.62 -10.40 7.52
N ASN A 154 5.06 -9.58 8.48
CA ASN A 154 5.98 -10.04 9.54
C ASN A 154 5.26 -10.92 10.56
N ASP A 155 3.97 -10.68 10.80
CA ASP A 155 3.10 -11.50 11.66
C ASP A 155 2.94 -12.90 11.05
N PHE A 156 2.60 -12.98 9.76
CA PHE A 156 2.46 -14.25 9.03
C PHE A 156 3.79 -15.02 9.00
N SER A 157 4.90 -14.33 8.71
CA SER A 157 6.25 -14.92 8.75
C SER A 157 6.60 -15.50 10.12
N ALA A 158 6.21 -14.83 11.21
CA ALA A 158 6.50 -15.28 12.58
C ALA A 158 5.71 -16.54 12.97
N THR A 159 4.60 -16.86 12.31
CA THR A 159 3.80 -18.05 12.63
C THR A 159 4.57 -19.36 12.50
N ALA A 160 5.57 -19.41 11.62
CA ALA A 160 6.41 -20.58 11.44
C ALA A 160 7.28 -20.90 12.67
N THR A 161 7.52 -19.91 13.54
CA THR A 161 8.33 -20.05 14.75
C THR A 161 7.48 -20.00 16.02
N ASP A 162 6.55 -19.05 16.09
CA ASP A 162 5.83 -18.72 17.32
C ASP A 162 4.40 -19.33 17.38
N GLY A 163 3.93 -19.96 16.30
CA GLY A 163 2.58 -20.48 16.18
C GLY A 163 1.58 -19.44 15.66
N ASN A 164 0.31 -19.84 15.49
CA ASN A 164 -0.68 -18.98 14.86
C ASN A 164 -1.32 -18.00 15.87
N HIS A 165 -0.85 -16.75 15.87
CA HIS A 165 -1.44 -15.63 16.61
C HIS A 165 -2.12 -14.58 15.72
N LEU A 166 -2.30 -14.88 14.43
CA LEU A 166 -2.90 -13.96 13.47
C LEU A 166 -4.31 -13.47 13.87
N PRO A 167 -5.23 -14.30 14.41
CA PRO A 167 -6.54 -13.81 14.85
C PRO A 167 -6.45 -12.72 15.93
N GLN A 168 -5.56 -12.89 16.91
CA GLN A 168 -5.31 -11.90 17.95
C GLN A 168 -4.65 -10.64 17.38
N ALA A 169 -3.66 -10.78 16.50
CA ALA A 169 -3.05 -9.64 15.85
C ALA A 169 -4.09 -8.84 15.02
N ALA A 170 -5.10 -9.48 14.43
CA ALA A 170 -6.11 -8.78 13.63
C ALA A 170 -7.02 -7.94 14.53
N ALA A 171 -7.37 -8.49 15.70
CA ALA A 171 -8.08 -7.75 16.74
C ALA A 171 -7.25 -6.56 17.24
N ASP A 172 -5.95 -6.75 17.49
CA ASP A 172 -5.07 -5.66 17.94
C ASP A 172 -4.93 -4.55 16.89
N LEU A 173 -4.85 -4.90 15.61
CA LEU A 173 -4.83 -3.93 14.50
C LEU A 173 -6.10 -3.08 14.50
N LEU A 174 -7.27 -3.73 14.59
CA LEU A 174 -8.57 -3.04 14.63
C LEU A 174 -8.72 -2.17 15.88
N ASN A 175 -8.22 -2.63 17.03
CA ASN A 175 -8.20 -1.87 18.27
C ASN A 175 -7.34 -0.60 18.13
N GLN A 176 -6.18 -0.68 17.46
CA GLN A 176 -5.35 0.50 17.19
C GLN A 176 -6.06 1.49 16.25
N ILE A 177 -6.77 1.02 15.23
CA ILE A 177 -7.60 1.90 14.39
C ILE A 177 -8.68 2.59 15.22
N GLN A 178 -9.34 1.88 16.14
CA GLN A 178 -10.32 2.48 17.05
C GLN A 178 -9.69 3.53 17.97
N GLN A 179 -8.49 3.28 18.49
CA GLN A 179 -7.76 4.27 19.30
C GLN A 179 -7.43 5.54 18.50
N LEU A 180 -6.99 5.39 17.24
CA LEU A 180 -6.76 6.53 16.35
C LEU A 180 -8.06 7.27 16.01
N SER A 181 -9.19 6.56 15.97
CA SER A 181 -10.51 7.14 15.68
C SER A 181 -11.14 7.86 16.88
N ALA A 182 -10.64 7.61 18.09
CA ALA A 182 -11.06 8.29 19.30
C ALA A 182 -10.36 9.66 19.45
N PRO A 183 -10.89 10.56 20.31
CA PRO A 183 -10.18 11.77 20.70
C PRO A 183 -8.78 11.46 21.27
N PRO A 184 -7.77 12.31 21.00
CA PRO A 184 -7.86 13.60 20.33
C PRO A 184 -7.76 13.54 18.80
N THR A 185 -7.33 12.41 18.24
CA THR A 185 -7.03 12.27 16.82
C THR A 185 -8.29 12.30 15.96
N ASN A 186 -9.37 11.66 16.42
CA ASN A 186 -10.65 11.60 15.72
C ASN A 186 -10.52 11.11 14.26
N ALA A 187 -9.59 10.21 13.95
CA ALA A 187 -9.34 9.74 12.59
C ALA A 187 -10.63 9.27 11.91
N THR A 188 -10.88 9.72 10.68
CA THR A 188 -12.10 9.34 9.92
C THR A 188 -11.83 8.57 8.64
N ASN A 189 -10.68 8.74 7.99
CA ASN A 189 -10.33 8.06 6.74
C ASN A 189 -9.24 7.03 6.99
N ILE A 190 -9.57 5.75 6.89
CA ILE A 190 -8.68 4.62 7.18
C ILE A 190 -8.48 3.78 5.92
N LEU A 191 -7.25 3.72 5.42
CA LEU A 191 -6.84 2.80 4.37
C LEU A 191 -6.06 1.65 5.02
N VAL A 192 -6.56 0.43 4.87
CA VAL A 192 -5.78 -0.78 5.18
C VAL A 192 -5.33 -1.42 3.88
N VAL A 193 -4.06 -1.75 3.81
CA VAL A 193 -3.45 -2.44 2.69
C VAL A 193 -2.88 -3.75 3.20
N ASP A 194 -3.04 -4.83 2.43
CA ASP A 194 -2.58 -6.16 2.81
C ASP A 194 -1.77 -6.83 1.70
N ASP A 195 -0.73 -7.53 2.12
CA ASP A 195 0.06 -8.47 1.32
C ASP A 195 0.69 -9.53 2.24
N TYR A 196 -0.07 -10.08 3.20
CA TYR A 196 0.53 -11.06 4.11
C TYR A 196 1.12 -12.21 3.27
N GLY A 197 2.43 -12.40 3.36
CA GLY A 197 3.13 -13.46 2.62
C GLY A 197 3.33 -13.22 1.13
N PHE A 198 3.35 -11.99 0.60
CA PHE A 198 3.85 -11.71 -0.76
C PHE A 198 3.09 -12.48 -1.85
N GLY A 199 1.77 -12.35 -1.87
CA GLY A 199 0.89 -13.09 -2.78
C GLY A 199 0.71 -14.59 -2.47
N THR A 200 1.14 -15.07 -1.30
CA THR A 200 0.79 -16.44 -0.90
C THR A 200 -0.68 -16.56 -0.48
N HIS A 201 -1.34 -17.65 -0.91
CA HIS A 201 -2.73 -17.96 -0.56
C HIS A 201 -2.78 -19.08 0.47
N ALA A 202 -2.51 -18.72 1.73
CA ALA A 202 -2.55 -19.65 2.86
C ALA A 202 -3.82 -19.44 3.69
N ALA A 203 -4.51 -20.52 4.06
CA ALA A 203 -5.78 -20.45 4.78
C ALA A 203 -5.73 -19.61 6.08
N ILE A 204 -4.65 -19.68 6.86
CA ILE A 204 -4.50 -18.89 8.09
C ILE A 204 -4.31 -17.40 7.82
N GLY A 205 -3.70 -17.07 6.69
CA GLY A 205 -3.53 -15.70 6.26
C GLY A 205 -4.80 -15.16 5.60
N ASP A 206 -5.50 -15.95 4.78
CA ASP A 206 -6.78 -15.52 4.20
C ASP A 206 -7.81 -15.25 5.31
N ALA A 207 -7.76 -16.05 6.38
CA ALA A 207 -8.52 -15.80 7.60
C ALA A 207 -8.12 -14.49 8.30
N TRP A 208 -6.84 -14.11 8.28
CA TRP A 208 -6.36 -12.81 8.73
C TRP A 208 -6.95 -11.66 7.91
N LYS A 209 -6.83 -11.71 6.56
CA LYS A 209 -7.44 -10.71 5.66
C LYS A 209 -8.92 -10.57 5.93
N GLN A 210 -9.61 -11.71 6.05
CA GLN A 210 -11.05 -11.75 6.30
C GLN A 210 -11.42 -11.12 7.65
N ALA A 211 -10.66 -11.36 8.71
CA ALA A 211 -10.91 -10.79 10.03
C ALA A 211 -10.74 -9.26 10.01
N VAL A 212 -9.66 -8.76 9.39
CA VAL A 212 -9.42 -7.32 9.23
C VAL A 212 -10.52 -6.68 8.39
N PHE A 213 -10.87 -7.27 7.25
CA PHE A 213 -11.92 -6.78 6.35
C PHE A 213 -13.30 -6.70 7.04
N ALA A 214 -13.69 -7.75 7.77
CA ALA A 214 -14.93 -7.76 8.55
C ALA A 214 -14.92 -6.70 9.66
N GLY A 215 -13.77 -6.49 10.30
CA GLY A 215 -13.57 -5.42 11.27
C GLY A 215 -13.76 -4.03 10.66
N LEU A 216 -13.20 -3.77 9.47
CA LEU A 216 -13.41 -2.52 8.73
C LEU A 216 -14.88 -2.32 8.35
N SER A 217 -15.58 -3.40 7.97
CA SER A 217 -17.03 -3.34 7.76
C SER A 217 -17.79 -2.88 9.01
N THR A 218 -17.37 -3.35 10.19
CA THR A 218 -17.96 -2.91 11.46
C THR A 218 -17.63 -1.44 11.75
N LEU A 219 -16.37 -1.03 11.57
CA LEU A 219 -15.93 0.34 11.75
C LEU A 219 -16.65 1.33 10.81
N ARG A 220 -16.99 0.89 9.59
CA ARG A 220 -17.80 1.69 8.66
C ARG A 220 -19.19 2.01 9.21
N THR A 221 -19.81 1.07 9.92
CA THR A 221 -21.10 1.30 10.60
C THR A 221 -20.99 2.26 11.78
N GLN A 222 -19.78 2.45 12.31
CA GLN A 222 -19.47 3.40 13.39
C GLN A 222 -19.10 4.80 12.85
N GLY A 223 -19.18 5.01 11.52
CA GLY A 223 -19.02 6.32 10.89
C GLY A 223 -17.64 6.58 10.27
N LEU A 224 -16.72 5.60 10.25
CA LEU A 224 -15.43 5.75 9.56
C LEU A 224 -15.57 5.54 8.05
N ASN A 225 -14.83 6.32 7.27
CA ASN A 225 -14.56 6.01 5.86
C ASN A 225 -13.42 5.00 5.82
N VAL A 226 -13.66 3.84 5.19
CA VAL A 226 -12.67 2.76 5.16
C VAL A 226 -12.39 2.33 3.73
N ALA A 227 -11.14 1.97 3.45
CA ALA A 227 -10.75 1.26 2.25
C ALA A 227 -9.91 0.05 2.61
N PHE A 228 -10.05 -1.01 1.82
CA PHE A 228 -9.22 -2.20 1.92
C PHE A 228 -8.64 -2.51 0.54
N VAL A 229 -7.33 -2.71 0.49
CA VAL A 229 -6.57 -3.05 -0.73
C VAL A 229 -5.88 -4.38 -0.50
N ASP A 230 -6.19 -5.36 -1.35
CA ASP A 230 -5.50 -6.66 -1.39
C ASP A 230 -4.48 -6.64 -2.52
N PHE A 231 -3.19 -6.74 -2.18
CA PHE A 231 -2.11 -6.84 -3.15
C PHE A 231 -1.83 -8.25 -3.64
N ALA A 232 -2.44 -9.30 -3.08
CA ALA A 232 -2.19 -10.65 -3.55
C ALA A 232 -2.42 -10.82 -5.07
N PRO A 233 -3.48 -10.23 -5.69
CA PRO A 233 -3.64 -10.25 -7.14
C PRO A 233 -2.52 -9.56 -7.92
N LEU A 234 -1.88 -8.53 -7.35
CA LEU A 234 -0.72 -7.86 -7.95
C LEU A 234 0.49 -8.80 -8.00
N TRP A 235 0.78 -9.48 -6.89
CA TRP A 235 1.82 -10.50 -6.84
C TRP A 235 1.52 -11.68 -7.75
N ASP A 236 0.28 -12.19 -7.74
CA ASP A 236 -0.16 -13.26 -8.65
C ASP A 236 0.03 -12.86 -10.12
N GLY A 237 -0.31 -11.62 -10.45
CA GLY A 237 -0.17 -11.11 -11.80
C GLY A 237 1.29 -11.05 -12.26
N VAL A 238 2.20 -10.60 -11.38
CA VAL A 238 3.62 -10.45 -11.72
C VAL A 238 4.36 -11.79 -11.68
N LEU A 239 4.20 -12.56 -10.60
CA LEU A 239 4.95 -13.79 -10.34
C LEU A 239 4.29 -15.03 -10.95
N GLY A 240 3.01 -14.95 -11.30
CA GLY A 240 2.27 -16.00 -11.98
C GLY A 240 2.50 -16.04 -13.49
N PRO A 241 1.90 -17.03 -14.18
CA PRO A 241 2.07 -17.19 -15.61
C PRO A 241 1.25 -16.19 -16.45
N THR A 242 0.31 -15.46 -15.84
CA THR A 242 -0.56 -14.53 -16.57
C THR A 242 -0.95 -13.34 -15.67
N PRO A 243 -0.72 -12.09 -16.11
CA PRO A 243 -0.07 -11.72 -17.38
C PRO A 243 1.46 -11.91 -17.34
N GLY A 244 2.06 -12.14 -16.16
CA GLY A 244 3.48 -12.37 -15.95
C GLY A 244 4.32 -11.09 -15.91
N PHE A 245 5.48 -11.14 -15.27
CA PHE A 245 6.33 -9.97 -14.98
C PHE A 245 6.65 -9.10 -16.21
N ALA A 246 6.88 -9.71 -17.37
CA ALA A 246 7.17 -8.98 -18.61
C ALA A 246 6.00 -8.11 -19.07
N ALA A 247 4.75 -8.51 -18.81
CA ALA A 247 3.59 -7.68 -19.14
C ALA A 247 3.51 -6.42 -18.28
N PHE A 248 4.08 -6.45 -17.07
CA PHE A 248 4.23 -5.29 -16.20
C PHE A 248 5.46 -4.45 -16.55
N GLY A 249 6.28 -4.85 -17.53
CA GLY A 249 7.51 -4.13 -17.89
C GLY A 249 8.76 -4.51 -17.06
N TYR A 250 8.69 -5.57 -16.27
CA TYR A 250 9.88 -6.12 -15.61
C TYR A 250 10.71 -6.99 -16.57
N GLU A 251 12.01 -7.04 -16.33
CA GLU A 251 12.94 -7.98 -16.96
C GLU A 251 13.27 -9.16 -16.04
N ASN A 252 13.11 -8.99 -14.72
CA ASN A 252 13.41 -10.00 -13.73
C ASN A 252 12.35 -10.03 -12.60
N PRO A 253 11.65 -11.15 -12.36
CA PRO A 253 10.67 -11.28 -11.26
C PRO A 253 11.33 -11.48 -9.89
N GLY A 254 12.65 -11.72 -9.86
CA GLY A 254 13.42 -11.95 -8.64
C GLY A 254 14.05 -10.68 -8.07
N ASN A 255 14.96 -10.89 -7.12
CA ASN A 255 15.72 -9.84 -6.46
C ASN A 255 16.93 -9.38 -7.29
N CYS A 256 17.16 -8.07 -7.30
CA CYS A 256 18.32 -7.49 -7.97
C CYS A 256 19.61 -7.65 -7.17
N ILE A 257 19.56 -7.48 -5.85
CA ILE A 257 20.65 -7.81 -4.92
C ILE A 257 20.41 -9.22 -4.38
N PRO A 258 21.40 -10.12 -4.35
CA PRO A 258 21.22 -11.52 -3.97
C PRO A 258 20.93 -11.75 -2.47
N ASN A 259 21.34 -10.83 -1.60
CA ASN A 259 21.33 -11.01 -0.15
C ASN A 259 20.67 -9.82 0.57
N ALA A 260 19.60 -10.09 1.32
CA ALA A 260 18.85 -9.08 2.08
C ALA A 260 19.63 -8.48 3.25
N GLN A 261 20.72 -9.12 3.68
CA GLN A 261 21.62 -8.66 4.73
C GLN A 261 22.84 -7.91 4.19
N GLN A 262 22.95 -7.76 2.87
CA GLN A 262 24.10 -7.10 2.27
C GLN A 262 24.07 -5.58 2.53
N THR A 263 25.23 -5.01 2.83
CA THR A 263 25.37 -3.59 3.19
C THR A 263 25.90 -2.69 2.08
N ASP A 264 26.20 -3.27 0.92
CA ASP A 264 26.72 -2.62 -0.28
C ASP A 264 26.00 -3.11 -1.55
N LEU A 265 26.41 -2.61 -2.72
CA LEU A 265 25.82 -2.91 -4.03
C LEU A 265 26.51 -4.06 -4.78
N SER A 266 27.36 -4.84 -4.11
CA SER A 266 28.09 -5.91 -4.77
C SER A 266 27.13 -6.95 -5.34
N GLY A 267 27.21 -7.20 -6.65
CA GLY A 267 26.30 -8.16 -7.30
C GLY A 267 24.88 -7.63 -7.52
N GLU A 268 24.67 -6.31 -7.46
CA GLU A 268 23.50 -5.67 -8.06
C GLU A 268 23.35 -6.13 -9.52
N CYS A 269 22.14 -6.49 -9.89
CA CYS A 269 21.79 -6.89 -11.24
C CYS A 269 22.00 -5.76 -12.26
N ALA A 270 22.06 -6.10 -13.55
CA ALA A 270 22.28 -5.12 -14.62
C ALA A 270 21.10 -4.16 -14.84
N THR A 271 19.90 -4.53 -14.41
CA THR A 271 18.64 -3.83 -14.67
C THR A 271 17.85 -3.59 -13.38
N PRO A 272 18.40 -2.83 -12.42
CA PRO A 272 17.81 -2.65 -11.09
C PRO A 272 16.41 -2.01 -11.15
N LEU A 273 16.21 -1.14 -12.15
CA LEU A 273 14.96 -0.45 -12.42
C LEU A 273 13.87 -1.36 -13.00
N ASN A 274 14.22 -2.55 -13.51
CA ASN A 274 13.27 -3.49 -14.10
C ASN A 274 13.24 -4.84 -13.35
N SER A 275 13.69 -4.84 -12.09
CA SER A 275 13.53 -5.97 -11.18
C SER A 275 12.31 -5.79 -10.28
N PHE A 276 11.56 -6.87 -10.03
CA PHE A 276 10.41 -6.82 -9.13
C PHE A 276 10.83 -6.64 -7.66
N TYR A 277 11.88 -7.34 -7.24
CA TYR A 277 12.45 -7.17 -5.91
C TYR A 277 13.80 -6.46 -6.01
N TRP A 278 14.06 -5.57 -5.06
CA TRP A 278 15.39 -4.97 -4.89
C TRP A 278 16.28 -5.88 -4.05
N LEU A 279 15.84 -6.17 -2.82
CA LEU A 279 16.43 -7.18 -1.93
C LEU A 279 15.49 -8.39 -1.89
N PRO A 280 15.97 -9.59 -1.48
CA PRO A 280 15.09 -10.73 -1.24
C PRO A 280 13.90 -10.32 -0.36
N SER A 281 12.69 -10.56 -0.87
CA SER A 281 11.44 -10.20 -0.23
C SER A 281 11.28 -8.72 0.11
N HIS A 282 11.87 -7.81 -0.67
CA HIS A 282 11.63 -6.36 -0.57
C HIS A 282 11.47 -5.76 -1.97
N PRO A 283 10.27 -5.26 -2.33
CA PRO A 283 9.97 -4.62 -3.61
C PRO A 283 11.00 -3.57 -4.02
N SER A 284 11.29 -3.50 -5.32
CA SER A 284 11.99 -2.35 -5.89
C SER A 284 11.13 -1.10 -5.83
N LYS A 285 11.75 0.06 -6.08
CA LYS A 285 11.04 1.33 -6.18
C LYS A 285 9.92 1.26 -7.23
N GLU A 286 10.15 0.54 -8.33
CA GLU A 286 9.15 0.42 -9.39
C GLU A 286 7.99 -0.48 -8.99
N THR A 287 8.26 -1.51 -8.20
CA THR A 287 7.21 -2.30 -7.58
C THR A 287 6.41 -1.49 -6.57
N HIS A 288 7.07 -0.67 -5.74
CA HIS A 288 6.39 0.27 -4.86
C HIS A 288 5.53 1.28 -5.63
N ARG A 289 5.98 1.72 -6.80
CA ARG A 289 5.22 2.63 -7.64
C ARG A 289 3.96 1.99 -8.21
N ILE A 290 4.02 0.75 -8.72
CA ILE A 290 2.80 0.06 -9.17
C ILE A 290 1.88 -0.35 -8.02
N MET A 291 2.42 -0.59 -6.80
CA MET A 291 1.60 -0.73 -5.59
C MET A 291 0.82 0.57 -5.32
N ALA A 292 1.45 1.74 -5.46
CA ALA A 292 0.78 3.03 -5.31
C ALA A 292 -0.28 3.25 -6.39
N ASP A 293 0.03 2.94 -7.67
CA ASP A 293 -0.94 2.99 -8.76
C ASP A 293 -2.15 2.09 -8.48
N TYR A 294 -1.92 0.89 -7.94
CA TYR A 294 -2.98 -0.06 -7.61
C TYR A 294 -3.87 0.46 -6.49
N VAL A 295 -3.28 1.01 -5.41
CA VAL A 295 -4.01 1.69 -4.33
C VAL A 295 -4.87 2.84 -4.90
N ASN A 296 -4.29 3.69 -5.75
CA ASN A 296 -5.01 4.80 -6.35
C ASN A 296 -6.18 4.34 -7.23
N LEU A 297 -6.01 3.25 -8.00
CA LEU A 297 -7.10 2.65 -8.75
C LEU A 297 -8.21 2.09 -7.84
N VAL A 298 -7.87 1.47 -6.70
CA VAL A 298 -8.89 1.02 -5.73
C VAL A 298 -9.64 2.21 -5.15
N LEU A 299 -8.93 3.24 -4.69
CA LEU A 299 -9.53 4.44 -4.13
C LEU A 299 -10.40 5.18 -5.15
N ALA A 300 -10.05 5.18 -6.42
CA ALA A 300 -10.82 5.84 -7.48
C ALA A 300 -12.01 5.01 -7.97
N ASN A 301 -11.85 3.70 -8.13
CA ASN A 301 -12.77 2.88 -8.92
C ASN A 301 -13.60 1.89 -8.09
N CYS A 302 -13.13 1.47 -6.92
CA CYS A 302 -13.82 0.46 -6.10
C CYS A 302 -14.79 1.08 -5.09
N ILE A 303 -15.58 2.07 -5.52
CA ILE A 303 -16.52 2.80 -4.66
C ILE A 303 -17.69 1.89 -4.25
N ALA A 304 -17.96 1.80 -2.94
CA ALA A 304 -19.05 1.02 -2.35
C ALA A 304 -20.05 1.86 -1.55
#